data_AF-A0A1Q6YAN1-F1
#
_entry.id   AF-A0A1Q6YAN1-F1
#
_cell.length_a   1.000
_cell.length_b   1.000
_cell.length_c   1.000
_cell.angle_alpha   90.00
_cell.angle_beta   90.00
_cell.angle_gamma   90.00
#
_symmetry.space_group_name_H-M   'P 1'
#
loop_
_entity.id
_entity.type
_entity.pdbx_description
1 polymer ?
#
loop_
_entity_poly.entity_id
_entity_poly.type
_entity_poly.pdbx_seq_one_letter_code
_entity_poly.pdbx_strand_id
1 'polypeptide(L)' 'MPDSKLDLSDIPESTDAELRRARRVGRPVSGNAKQLIAIRIAPQLLRQLRRMAAKQSKPYQTLIHELLEKSARRVG' A
#
# COMPACT_ATOMS: atom_id res chain seq x y z
N MET A 1 26.82 -0.92 18.63
CA MET A 1 27.05 -1.70 19.87
C MET A 1 26.96 -3.17 19.48
N PRO A 2 27.85 -4.06 19.98
CA PRO A 2 27.72 -5.49 19.72
C PRO A 2 26.54 -6.06 20.53
N ASP A 3 25.71 -6.92 19.91
CA ASP A 3 24.54 -7.57 20.51
C ASP A 3 24.89 -8.43 21.75
N SER A 4 26.17 -8.70 21.98
CA SER A 4 26.74 -9.54 23.03
C SER A 4 26.58 -9.00 24.47
N LYS A 5 25.82 -7.93 24.69
CA LYS A 5 25.66 -7.27 26.00
C LYS A 5 24.21 -7.20 26.51
N LEU A 6 23.27 -7.78 25.79
CA LEU A 6 21.89 -7.84 26.26
C LEU A 6 21.73 -9.05 27.18
N ASP A 7 21.47 -8.78 28.46
CA ASP A 7 20.97 -9.80 29.38
C ASP A 7 19.50 -10.04 29.05
N LEU A 8 19.19 -11.28 28.66
CA LEU A 8 17.86 -11.73 28.28
C LEU A 8 17.37 -12.87 29.20
N SER A 9 18.04 -13.07 30.34
CA SER A 9 17.73 -14.15 31.28
C SER A 9 16.32 -14.08 31.87
N ASP A 10 15.70 -12.90 31.84
CA ASP A 10 14.35 -12.60 32.27
C ASP A 10 13.29 -12.73 31.16
N ILE A 11 13.71 -12.90 29.90
CA ILE A 11 12.81 -12.98 28.74
C ILE A 11 12.81 -14.42 28.22
N PRO A 12 11.76 -15.21 28.51
CA PRO A 12 11.66 -16.56 27.95
C PRO A 12 11.46 -16.50 26.43
N GLU A 13 12.05 -17.46 25.72
CA GLU A 13 11.81 -17.64 24.29
C GLU A 13 10.32 -17.92 24.03
N SER A 14 9.75 -17.28 23.00
CA SER A 14 8.37 -17.55 22.60
C SER A 14 8.23 -18.96 22.05
N THR A 15 7.22 -19.69 22.50
CA THR A 15 6.92 -21.04 21.99
C THR A 15 6.33 -20.99 20.58
N ASP A 16 6.50 -22.08 19.82
CA ASP A 16 5.88 -22.22 18.49
C ASP A 16 4.36 -21.99 18.48
N ALA A 17 3.69 -22.39 19.57
CA ALA A 17 2.25 -22.20 19.74
C ALA A 17 1.87 -20.72 19.97
N GLU A 18 2.74 -19.94 20.61
CA GLU A 18 2.57 -18.49 20.78
C GLU A 18 2.88 -17.74 19.49
N LEU A 19 3.96 -18.12 18.81
CA LEU A 19 4.33 -17.57 17.49
C LEU A 19 3.24 -17.80 16.44
N ARG A 20 2.63 -18.99 16.43
CA ARG A 20 1.54 -19.33 15.49
C ARG A 20 0.24 -18.54 15.76
N ARG A 21 0.03 -18.13 17.02
CA ARG A 21 -1.11 -17.28 17.44
C ARG A 21 -0.82 -15.79 17.27
N ALA A 22 0.44 -15.41 17.07
CA ALA A 22 0.82 -14.03 16.84
C ALA A 22 0.16 -13.49 15.56
N ARG A 23 -0.72 -12.52 15.72
CA ARG A 23 -1.36 -11.83 14.60
C ARG A 23 -0.36 -10.86 13.98
N ARG A 24 -0.09 -10.97 12.67
CA ARG A 24 0.66 -9.93 11.95
C ARG A 24 -0.08 -8.59 12.07
N VAL A 25 0.46 -7.70 12.87
CA VAL A 25 0.03 -6.30 12.99
C VAL A 25 1.01 -5.45 12.18
N GLY A 26 0.66 -5.18 10.93
CA GLY A 26 1.51 -4.46 9.99
C GLY A 26 0.79 -4.20 8.66
N ARG A 27 1.50 -3.60 7.69
CA ARG A 27 0.95 -3.43 6.34
C ARG A 27 0.60 -4.83 5.78
N PRO A 28 -0.65 -5.09 5.37
CA PRO A 28 -1.01 -6.33 4.70
C PRO A 28 -0.08 -6.57 3.52
N VAL A 29 0.32 -7.82 3.30
CA VAL A 29 1.09 -8.20 2.11
C VAL A 29 0.16 -8.03 0.91
N SER A 30 0.21 -6.88 0.23
CA SER A 30 -0.51 -6.72 -1.02
C SER A 30 0.26 -7.48 -2.10
N GLY A 31 -0.26 -8.62 -2.56
CA GLY A 31 0.39 -9.45 -3.59
C GLY A 31 0.68 -8.69 -4.89
N ASN A 32 -0.07 -7.62 -5.17
CA ASN A 32 0.11 -6.74 -6.32
C ASN A 32 0.37 -5.31 -5.88
N ALA A 33 1.62 -5.02 -5.47
CA ALA A 33 2.01 -3.66 -5.14
C ALA A 33 1.94 -2.77 -6.40
N LYS A 34 1.28 -1.61 -6.29
CA LYS A 34 1.23 -0.63 -7.38
C LYS A 34 2.62 -0.02 -7.58
N GLN A 35 3.07 0.04 -8.83
CA GLN A 35 4.31 0.71 -9.20
C GLN A 35 4.09 2.23 -9.28
N LEU A 36 5.06 3.01 -8.79
CA LEU A 36 5.06 4.45 -8.94
C LEU A 36 5.51 4.81 -10.36
N ILE A 37 4.74 5.66 -11.03
CA ILE A 37 5.07 6.17 -12.35
C ILE A 37 5.01 7.71 -12.33
N ALA A 38 5.87 8.34 -13.11
CA ALA A 38 5.78 9.76 -13.41
C ALA A 38 5.02 9.93 -14.75
N ILE A 39 3.92 10.66 -14.74
CA ILE A 39 3.17 11.01 -15.94
C ILE A 39 2.95 12.52 -16.00
N ARG A 40 3.12 13.10 -17.19
CA ARG A 40 2.80 14.50 -17.43
C ARG A 40 1.30 14.62 -17.74
N ILE A 41 0.60 15.43 -16.96
CA ILE A 41 -0.83 15.70 -17.13
C ILE A 41 -1.01 17.22 -17.24
N ALA A 42 -1.80 17.67 -18.22
CA ALA A 42 -2.14 19.08 -18.33
C ALA A 42 -2.79 19.61 -17.04
N PRO A 43 -2.42 20.81 -16.54
CA PRO A 43 -2.93 21.31 -15.26
C PRO A 43 -4.46 21.40 -15.17
N GLN A 44 -5.11 21.72 -16.29
CA GLN A 44 -6.57 21.78 -16.37
C GLN A 44 -7.21 20.40 -16.16
N LEU A 45 -6.66 19.37 -16.80
CA LEU A 45 -7.12 17.98 -16.68
C LEU A 45 -6.91 17.47 -15.25
N LEU A 46 -5.76 17.75 -14.63
CA LEU A 46 -5.50 17.36 -13.24
C LEU A 46 -6.55 17.95 -12.28
N ARG A 47 -6.95 19.20 -12.48
CA ARG A 47 -8.01 19.83 -11.67
C ARG A 47 -9.36 19.15 -11.86
N GLN A 48 -9.70 18.79 -13.09
CA GLN A 48 -10.95 18.07 -13.40
C GLN A 48 -10.96 16.68 -12.74
N LEU A 49 -9.87 15.92 -12.86
CA LEU A 49 -9.72 14.60 -12.23
C LEU A 49 -9.87 14.66 -10.71
N ARG A 50 -9.26 15.66 -10.06
CA ARG A 50 -9.43 15.89 -8.61
C ARG A 50 -10.88 16.17 -8.23
N ARG A 51 -11.60 16.99 -9.00
CA ARG A 51 -13.04 17.27 -8.77
C ARG A 51 -13.90 16.03 -8.95
N MET A 52 -13.62 15.22 -9.98
CA MET A 52 -14.32 13.96 -10.21
C MET A 52 -14.12 12.97 -9.05
N ALA A 53 -12.89 12.86 -8.57
CA ALA A 53 -12.55 11.99 -7.44
C ALA A 53 -13.27 12.43 -6.15
N ALA A 54 -13.31 13.75 -5.89
CA ALA A 54 -14.05 14.32 -4.76
C ALA A 54 -15.56 14.02 -4.83
N LYS A 55 -16.18 14.15 -6.02
CA LYS A 55 -17.60 13.81 -6.21
C LYS A 55 -17.92 12.33 -5.92
N GLN A 56 -16.92 11.45 -6.06
CA GLN A 56 -17.06 10.02 -5.81
C GLN A 56 -16.55 9.60 -4.43
N SER A 57 -16.13 10.54 -3.58
CA SER A 57 -15.50 10.28 -2.28
C SER A 57 -14.31 9.30 -2.36
N LYS A 58 -13.53 9.38 -3.46
CA LYS A 58 -12.37 8.53 -3.71
C LYS A 58 -11.09 9.36 -3.82
N PRO A 59 -9.91 8.81 -3.44
CA PRO A 59 -8.62 9.42 -3.76
C PRO A 59 -8.42 9.56 -5.27
N TYR A 60 -7.86 10.68 -5.72
CA TYR A 60 -7.69 10.92 -7.16
C TYR A 60 -6.74 9.90 -7.83
N GLN A 61 -5.75 9.38 -7.09
CA GLN A 61 -4.86 8.33 -7.60
C GLN A 61 -5.62 7.02 -7.86
N THR A 62 -6.61 6.69 -7.04
CA THR A 62 -7.48 5.53 -7.25
C THR A 62 -8.31 5.73 -8.51
N LEU A 63 -8.90 6.90 -8.69
CA LEU A 63 -9.67 7.22 -9.91
C LEU A 63 -8.80 7.13 -11.17
N ILE A 64 -7.58 7.69 -11.14
CA ILE A 64 -6.65 7.61 -12.28
C ILE A 64 -6.34 6.15 -12.62
N HIS A 65 -6.08 5.32 -11.62
CA HIS A 65 -5.81 3.91 -11.83
C HIS A 65 -7.00 3.18 -12.47
N GLU A 66 -8.21 3.37 -11.95
CA GLU A 66 -9.44 2.77 -12.51
C GLU A 66 -9.68 3.21 -13.97
N LEU A 67 -9.43 4.48 -14.29
CA LEU A 67 -9.56 5.01 -15.66
C LEU A 67 -8.54 4.40 -16.63
N LEU A 68 -7.29 4.23 -16.18
CA LEU A 68 -6.23 3.60 -16.98
C LEU A 68 -6.54 2.11 -17.19
N GLU A 69 -6.97 1.41 -16.15
CA GLU A 69 -7.35 0.00 -16.23
C GLU A 69 -8.53 -0.21 -17.20
N LYS A 70 -9.58 0.60 -17.09
CA LYS A 70 -10.74 0.54 -17.99
C LYS A 70 -10.36 0.80 -19.44
N SER A 71 -9.45 1.73 -19.68
CA SER A 71 -8.95 2.04 -21.02
C SER A 71 -8.11 0.90 -21.59
N ALA A 72 -7.21 0.32 -20.79
CA ALA A 72 -6.37 -0.81 -21.19
C ALA A 72 -7.21 -2.04 -21.58
N ARG A 73 -8.25 -2.36 -20.80
CA ARG A 73 -9.20 -3.45 -21.09
C ARG A 73 -10.06 -3.24 -22.35
N ARG A 74 -10.16 -2.01 -22.86
CA ARG A 74 -10.90 -1.72 -24.09
C ARG A 74 -10.01 -1.90 -25.33
N VAL A 75 -8.71 -1.69 -25.17
CA VAL A 75 -7.73 -1.71 -26.28
C VAL A 75 -7.13 -3.11 -26.47
N GLY A 76 -7.01 -3.90 -25.40
CA GLY A 76 -6.68 -5.33 -25.46
C GLY A 76 -7.93 -6.19 -25.54
#